data_AF-A0A9E3L011-F1
#
_entry.id   AF-A0A9E3L011-F1
#
_cell.length_a   1.000
_cell.length_b   1.000
_cell.length_c   1.000
_cell.angle_alpha   90.00
_cell.angle_beta   90.00
_cell.angle_gamma   90.00
#
_symmetry.space_group_name_H-M   'P 1'
#
loop_
_entity.id
_entity.type
_entity.pdbx_description
1 polymer ?
#
loop_
_entity_poly.entity_id
_entity_poly.type
_entity_poly.pdbx_seq_one_letter_code
_entity_poly.pdbx_strand_id
1 'polypeptide(L)' 'MTMRRLLKNSELNLQEQQLLELVYRRTLQQLNLEDRCDPVCEAVARKIVDVHKSGATDAIGISELAIRELGLPRNK' A
#
# COMPACT_ATOMS: atom_id res chain seq x y z
N MET A 1 7.03 -1.72 8.60
CA MET A 1 6.49 -2.55 9.69
C MET A 1 5.09 -3.04 9.36
N THR A 2 4.11 -2.16 9.13
CA THR A 2 2.70 -2.55 8.93
C THR A 2 2.50 -3.46 7.73
N MET A 3 3.02 -3.08 6.56
CA MET A 3 2.88 -3.87 5.34
C MET A 3 3.52 -5.25 5.45
N ARG A 4 4.74 -5.34 5.98
CA ARG A 4 5.43 -6.62 6.20
C ARG A 4 4.62 -7.55 7.12
N ARG A 5 3.98 -7.00 8.17
CA ARG A 5 3.12 -7.77 9.08
C ARG A 5 1.90 -8.31 8.35
N LEU A 6 1.27 -7.50 7.50
CA LEU A 6 0.12 -7.88 6.69
C LEU A 6 0.48 -8.99 5.69
N LEU A 7 1.62 -8.83 4.99
CA LEU A 7 2.09 -9.75 3.96
C LEU A 7 2.57 -11.10 4.51
N LYS A 8 3.02 -11.17 5.77
CA LYS A 8 3.47 -12.42 6.41
C LYS A 8 2.40 -13.52 6.42
N ASN A 9 1.12 -13.14 6.40
CA ASN A 9 -0.01 -14.07 6.37
C ASN A 9 -0.62 -14.24 4.96
N SER A 10 0.04 -13.71 3.92
CA SER A 10 -0.45 -13.77 2.54
C SER A 10 0.28 -14.84 1.73
N GLU A 11 -0.41 -15.42 0.74
CA GLU A 11 0.16 -16.40 -0.21
C GLU A 11 0.99 -15.75 -1.33
N LEU A 12 1.31 -14.46 -1.19
CA LEU A 12 2.04 -13.68 -2.19
C LEU A 12 3.51 -14.12 -2.26
N ASN A 13 4.06 -14.17 -3.46
CA ASN A 13 5.46 -14.52 -3.68
C ASN A 13 6.40 -13.39 -3.25
N LEU A 14 7.71 -13.67 -3.17
CA LEU A 14 8.70 -12.69 -2.70
C LEU A 14 8.74 -11.41 -3.56
N GLN A 15 8.54 -11.53 -4.87
CA GLN A 15 8.55 -10.37 -5.78
C GLN A 15 7.33 -9.48 -5.56
N GLU A 16 6.15 -10.07 -5.40
CA GLU A 16 4.90 -9.35 -5.08
C GLU A 16 5.01 -8.67 -3.71
N GLN A 17 5.57 -9.35 -2.71
CA GLN A 17 5.78 -8.76 -1.40
C GLN A 17 6.71 -7.54 -1.45
N GLN A 18 7.80 -7.63 -2.22
CA GLN A 18 8.73 -6.51 -2.41
C GLN A 18 8.09 -5.35 -3.18
N LEU A 19 7.33 -5.64 -4.23
CA LEU A 19 6.57 -4.65 -4.99
C LEU A 19 5.61 -3.91 -4.07
N LEU A 20 4.80 -4.63 -3.30
CA LEU A 20 3.81 -4.05 -2.42
C LEU A 20 4.43 -3.27 -1.26
N GLU A 21 5.58 -3.68 -0.75
CA GLU A 21 6.33 -2.90 0.23
C GLU A 21 6.81 -1.56 -0.36
N LEU A 22 7.28 -1.56 -1.62
CA LEU A 22 7.70 -0.36 -2.33
C LEU A 22 6.52 0.59 -2.58
N VAL A 23 5.40 0.05 -3.06
CA VAL A 23 4.14 0.79 -3.25
C VAL A 23 3.72 1.42 -1.94
N TYR A 24 3.67 0.65 -0.85
CA TYR A 24 3.27 1.14 0.46
C TYR A 24 4.11 2.32 0.94
N ARG A 25 5.44 2.22 0.85
CA ARG A 25 6.33 3.33 1.23
C ARG A 25 6.08 4.58 0.39
N ARG A 26 5.89 4.40 -0.92
CA ARG A 26 5.58 5.50 -1.84
C ARG A 26 4.24 6.15 -1.51
N THR A 27 3.21 5.36 -1.25
CA THR A 27 1.87 5.84 -0.89
C THR A 27 1.93 6.65 0.42
N LEU A 28 2.63 6.16 1.44
CA LEU A 28 2.83 6.90 2.68
C LEU A 28 3.54 8.24 2.45
N GLN A 29 4.60 8.26 1.64
CA GLN A 29 5.30 9.49 1.28
C GLN A 29 4.38 10.50 0.57
N GLN A 30 3.54 10.04 -0.37
CA GLN A 30 2.58 10.91 -1.06
C GLN A 30 1.50 11.48 -0.13
N LEU A 31 1.22 10.80 0.98
CA LEU A 31 0.26 11.21 2.01
C LEU A 31 0.93 11.97 3.17
N ASN A 32 2.25 12.20 3.13
CA ASN A 32 3.05 12.70 4.26
C ASN A 32 2.81 11.92 5.56
N LEU A 33 2.68 10.60 5.44
CA LEU A 33 2.51 9.68 6.56
C LEU A 33 3.81 8.94 6.85
N GLU A 34 4.04 8.66 8.13
CA GLU A 34 5.10 7.75 8.59
C GLU A 34 4.49 6.39 8.94
N ASP A 35 5.26 5.32 8.74
CA ASP A 35 4.82 3.96 9.07
C ASP A 35 4.86 3.71 10.58
N ARG A 36 3.84 4.18 11.29
CA ARG A 36 3.75 4.13 12.77
C ARG A 36 2.99 2.92 13.31
N CYS A 37 2.62 1.96 12.47
CA CYS A 37 1.74 0.85 12.85
C CYS A 37 0.39 1.30 13.42
N ASP A 38 -0.12 2.46 12.98
CA ASP A 38 -1.42 2.98 13.37
C ASP A 38 -2.56 2.46 12.45
N PRO A 39 -3.84 2.62 12.82
CA PRO A 39 -4.96 2.16 12.00
C PRO A 39 -5.00 2.78 10.60
N VAL A 40 -4.43 3.98 10.42
CA VAL A 40 -4.37 4.65 9.12
C VAL A 40 -3.37 3.93 8.21
N CYS A 41 -2.18 3.63 8.73
CA CYS A 41 -1.18 2.81 8.05
C CYS A 41 -1.73 1.43 7.65
N GLU A 42 -2.52 0.80 8.53
CA GLU A 42 -3.13 -0.49 8.22
C GLU A 42 -4.21 -0.39 7.13
N ALA A 43 -5.03 0.67 7.15
CA ALA A 43 -6.01 0.93 6.09
C ALA A 43 -5.34 1.14 4.73
N VAL A 44 -4.24 1.90 4.68
CA VAL A 44 -3.44 2.09 3.47
C VAL A 44 -2.86 0.76 2.97
N ALA A 45 -2.25 -0.01 3.86
CA ALA A 45 -1.67 -1.31 3.52
C ALA A 45 -2.70 -2.28 2.94
N ARG A 46 -3.88 -2.40 3.56
CA ARG A 46 -4.98 -3.25 3.06
C ARG A 46 -5.47 -2.80 1.70
N LYS A 47 -5.71 -1.51 1.52
CA LYS A 47 -6.17 -0.99 0.22
C LYS A 47 -5.17 -1.31 -0.88
N ILE A 48 -3.87 -1.17 -0.64
CA ILE A 48 -2.83 -1.51 -1.63
C ILE A 48 -2.90 -2.99 -2.03
N VAL A 49 -3.10 -3.89 -1.06
CA VAL A 49 -3.30 -5.32 -1.35
C VAL A 49 -4.56 -5.56 -2.16
N ASP A 50 -5.66 -4.90 -1.82
CA ASP A 50 -6.94 -5.06 -2.54
C ASP A 50 -6.83 -4.61 -4.00
N VAL A 51 -6.17 -3.48 -4.24
CA VAL A 51 -5.88 -2.97 -5.59
C VAL A 51 -4.95 -3.90 -6.36
N HIS A 52 -3.94 -4.47 -5.71
CA HIS A 52 -3.08 -5.45 -6.36
C HIS A 52 -3.85 -6.71 -6.76
N LYS A 53 -4.73 -7.21 -5.87
CA LYS A 53 -5.61 -8.35 -6.14
C LYS A 53 -6.63 -8.08 -7.25
N SER A 54 -6.99 -6.83 -7.52
CA SER A 54 -7.84 -6.47 -8.66
C SER A 54 -7.11 -6.56 -10.02
N GLY A 55 -5.85 -7.01 -10.03
CA GLY A 55 -5.04 -7.23 -11.24
C GLY A 55 -4.09 -6.08 -11.59
N ALA A 56 -3.97 -5.06 -10.73
CA ALA A 56 -2.99 -3.99 -10.93
C ALA A 56 -1.57 -4.47 -10.58
N THR A 57 -0.65 -4.33 -11.53
CA THR A 57 0.75 -4.78 -11.40
C THR A 57 1.76 -3.63 -11.41
N ASP A 58 1.38 -2.44 -11.85
CA ASP A 58 2.24 -1.27 -11.86
C ASP A 58 2.27 -0.58 -10.49
N ALA A 59 3.46 -0.32 -9.96
CA ALA A 59 3.63 0.26 -8.63
C ALA A 59 3.02 1.66 -8.51
N ILE A 60 3.14 2.48 -9.57
CA ILE A 60 2.58 3.83 -9.59
C ILE A 60 1.05 3.74 -9.64
N GLY A 61 0.52 2.94 -10.58
CA GLY A 61 -0.91 2.69 -10.71
C GLY A 61 -1.55 2.20 -9.41
N ILE A 62 -0.94 1.24 -8.72
CA ILE A 62 -1.46 0.73 -7.44
C ILE A 62 -1.48 1.85 -6.39
N SER A 63 -0.40 2.64 -6.26
CA SER A 63 -0.33 3.74 -5.28
C SER A 63 -1.41 4.80 -5.55
N GLU A 64 -1.55 5.22 -6.80
CA GLU A 64 -2.51 6.25 -7.17
C GLU A 64 -3.96 5.78 -7.00
N LEU A 65 -4.27 4.54 -7.40
CA LEU A 65 -5.59 3.96 -7.23
C LEU A 65 -5.92 3.80 -5.74
N ALA A 66 -4.97 3.35 -4.93
CA ALA A 66 -5.15 3.19 -3.49
C ALA A 66 -5.48 4.54 -2.81
N ILE A 67 -4.74 5.60 -3.13
CA ILE A 67 -5.01 6.95 -2.61
C ILE A 67 -6.39 7.44 -3.05
N ARG A 68 -6.72 7.25 -4.34
CA ARG A 68 -8.02 7.67 -4.90
C ARG A 68 -9.19 6.97 -4.21
N GLU A 69 -9.08 5.67 -3.99
CA GLU A 69 -10.14 4.87 -3.38
C GLU A 69 -10.22 5.02 -1.85
N LEU A 70 -9.15 5.44 -1.19
CA LEU A 70 -9.19 5.82 0.24
C LEU A 70 -9.85 7.18 0.46
N GLY A 71 -10.04 7.98 -0.60
CA GLY A 71 -10.59 9.33 -0.50
C GLY A 71 -9.67 10.30 0.25
N LEU A 72 -8.38 9.98 0.38
CA LEU A 72 -7.42 10.82 1.09
C LEU A 72 -6.95 11.97 0.20
N PRO A 73 -6.81 13.20 0.73
CA PRO A 73 -6.31 14.32 -0.05
C PRO A 73 -4.87 14.05 -0.50
N ARG A 74 -4.60 14.23 -1.81
CA ARG A 74 -3.23 14.30 -2.33
C ARG A 74 -2.62 15.60 -1.82
N ASN A 75 -1.61 15.52 -0.96
CA ASN A 75 -0.78 16.69 -0.71
C ASN A 75 0.07 16.96 -1.96
N LYS A 76 -0.15 18.13 -2.56
CA LYS A 76 0.59 18.66 -3.71
C LYS A 76 1.88 19.33 -3.26
#